data_AF-F1LHE8-F1
#
_entry.id   AF-F1LHE8-F1
#
_cell.length_a   1.000
_cell.length_b   1.000
_cell.length_c   1.000
_cell.angle_alpha   90.00
_cell.angle_beta   90.00
_cell.angle_gamma   90.00
#
_symmetry.space_group_name_H-M   'P 1'
#
loop_
_entity.id
_entity.type
_entity.pdbx_description
1 polymer ?
#
loop_
_entity_poly.entity_id
_entity_poly.type
_entity_poly.pdbx_seq_one_letter_code
_entity_poly.pdbx_strand_id
1 'polypeptide(L)' 'MADIFSIKLRKCLSDTDCTNGEKCVQKNKICSTIVEIERCEKEHFTIPCKSNNDCQVWAHEKICNKGCCWDLL' A
#
# COMPACT_ATOMS: atom_id res chain seq x y z
N MET A 1 30.94 -0.36 3.51
CA MET A 1 29.94 -0.31 4.59
C MET A 1 28.74 0.43 4.05
N ALA A 2 27.65 -0.29 3.80
CA ALA A 2 26.32 0.28 3.54
C ALA A 2 25.33 -0.65 4.26
N ASP A 3 25.13 -0.29 5.52
CA ASP A 3 24.03 -0.52 6.45
C ASP A 3 23.05 -1.67 6.20
N ILE A 4 23.32 -2.74 6.96
CA ILE A 4 22.41 -3.53 7.80
C ILE A 4 20.94 -3.02 7.83
N PHE A 5 20.01 -3.88 7.41
CA PHE A 5 18.57 -3.80 7.74
C PHE A 5 17.78 -2.61 7.16
N SER A 6 17.92 -2.33 5.87
CA SER A 6 16.85 -1.62 5.16
C SER A 6 15.65 -2.57 5.06
N ILE A 7 14.70 -2.47 5.99
CA ILE A 7 13.35 -3.03 5.86
C ILE A 7 12.89 -2.58 4.47
N LYS A 8 12.93 -3.46 3.47
CA LYS A 8 12.40 -3.18 2.14
C LYS A 8 10.96 -2.73 2.37
N LEU A 9 10.71 -1.42 2.29
CA LEU A 9 9.42 -0.88 1.89
C LEU A 9 9.01 -1.77 0.72
N ARG A 10 7.99 -2.62 0.91
CA ARG A 10 7.59 -3.69 -0.03
C ARG A 10 7.01 -3.07 -1.30
N LYS A 11 7.86 -2.34 -2.03
CA LYS A 11 7.57 -1.84 -3.35
C LYS A 11 7.58 -3.03 -4.29
N CYS A 12 6.57 -3.09 -5.15
CA CYS A 12 6.37 -4.18 -6.09
C CYS A 12 6.05 -3.63 -7.47
N LEU A 13 6.44 -4.37 -8.50
CA LEU A 13 6.00 -4.13 -9.87
C LEU A 13 4.92 -5.15 -10.26
N SER A 14 4.98 -6.34 -9.66
CA SER A 14 4.14 -7.49 -9.94
C SER A 14 3.93 -8.35 -8.68
N ASP A 15 2.96 -9.27 -8.74
CA ASP A 15 2.66 -10.17 -7.61
C ASP A 15 3.85 -11.07 -7.23
N THR A 16 4.78 -11.32 -8.16
CA THR A 16 5.99 -12.12 -7.89
C THR A 16 7.02 -11.42 -7.01
N ASP A 17 6.93 -10.10 -6.86
CA ASP A 17 7.76 -9.33 -5.94
C ASP A 17 7.27 -9.44 -4.49
N CYS A 18 6.05 -9.94 -4.31
CA CYS A 18 5.40 -10.05 -3.02
C CYS A 18 5.60 -11.44 -2.40
N THR A 19 5.47 -11.52 -1.08
CA THR A 19 5.64 -12.76 -0.31
C THR A 19 4.39 -13.06 0.50
N ASN A 20 4.28 -14.26 1.06
CA ASN A 20 3.16 -14.66 1.93
C ASN A 20 1.78 -14.60 1.25
N GLY A 21 1.71 -14.80 -0.07
CA GLY A 21 0.45 -14.73 -0.82
C GLY A 21 -0.14 -13.33 -0.93
N GLU A 22 0.65 -12.29 -0.65
CA GLU A 22 0.26 -10.91 -0.93
C GLU A 22 0.21 -10.63 -2.44
N LYS A 23 -0.57 -9.62 -2.82
CA LYS A 23 -0.66 -9.11 -4.18
C LYS A 23 -0.09 -7.70 -4.29
N CYS A 24 0.40 -7.38 -5.48
CA CYS A 24 0.91 -6.07 -5.78
C CYS A 24 -0.21 -5.11 -6.17
N VAL A 25 -0.41 -4.09 -5.35
CA VAL A 25 -1.38 -3.03 -5.60
C VAL A 25 -0.79 -2.08 -6.64
N GLN A 26 -1.27 -2.20 -7.88
CA GLN A 26 -0.67 -1.53 -9.03
C GLN A 26 -0.67 0.00 -8.94
N LYS A 27 -1.57 0.60 -8.17
CA LYS A 27 -1.73 2.04 -8.07
C LYS A 27 -0.61 2.72 -7.26
N ASN A 28 -0.22 2.14 -6.13
CA ASN A 28 0.83 2.66 -5.25
C ASN A 28 2.07 1.77 -5.14
N LYS A 29 2.09 0.67 -5.90
CA LYS A 29 3.20 -0.26 -6.04
C LYS A 29 3.60 -0.84 -4.69
N ILE A 30 2.65 -1.27 -3.85
CA ILE A 30 2.94 -1.95 -2.59
C ILE A 30 2.34 -3.35 -2.54
N CYS A 31 2.98 -4.24 -1.79
CA CYS A 31 2.39 -5.54 -1.47
C CYS A 31 1.34 -5.41 -0.35
N SER A 32 0.18 -6.02 -0.55
CA SER A 32 -0.87 -6.11 0.45
C SER A 32 -1.58 -7.46 0.40
N THR A 33 -2.13 -7.91 1.52
CA THR A 33 -2.94 -9.12 1.57
C THR A 33 -4.24 -8.90 0.80
N ILE A 34 -4.78 -9.98 0.24
CA ILE A 34 -6.06 -9.94 -0.49
C ILE A 34 -7.18 -9.41 0.42
N VAL A 35 -7.19 -9.82 1.69
CA VAL A 35 -8.17 -9.37 2.69
C VAL A 35 -8.15 -7.84 2.87
N GLU A 36 -6.96 -7.23 2.99
CA GLU A 36 -6.85 -5.78 3.14
C GLU A 36 -7.21 -5.03 1.85
N ILE A 37 -6.87 -5.60 0.68
CA ILE A 37 -7.28 -5.03 -0.61
C ILE A 37 -8.81 -4.99 -0.69
N GLU A 38 -9.48 -6.11 -0.42
CA GLU A 38 -10.93 -6.20 -0.45
C GLU A 38 -11.60 -5.30 0.60
N ARG A 39 -11.02 -5.19 1.80
CA ARG A 39 -11.55 -4.33 2.86
C ARG A 39 -11.50 -2.86 2.46
N CYS A 40 -10.35 -2.36 2.01
CA CYS A 40 -10.22 -0.98 1.58
C CYS A 40 -11.10 -0.68 0.36
N GLU A 41 -11.29 -1.64 -0.55
CA GLU A 41 -12.15 -1.50 -1.71
C GLU A 41 -13.63 -1.46 -1.34
N LYS A 42 -14.10 -2.36 -0.45
CA LYS A 42 -15.52 -2.49 -0.09
C LYS A 42 -15.99 -1.47 0.96
N GLU A 43 -15.16 -1.14 1.94
CA GLU A 43 -15.55 -0.24 3.04
C GLU A 43 -15.29 1.24 2.72
N HIS A 44 -14.25 1.51 1.92
CA HIS A 44 -13.73 2.87 1.73
C HIS A 44 -13.52 3.27 0.26
N PHE A 45 -13.81 2.38 -0.70
CA PHE A 45 -13.61 2.60 -2.14
C PHE A 45 -12.19 3.11 -2.47
N THR A 46 -11.19 2.57 -1.77
CA THR A 46 -9.80 3.03 -1.84
C THR A 46 -8.82 1.86 -1.85
N ILE A 47 -7.52 2.16 -1.89
CA ILE A 47 -6.44 1.18 -1.87
C ILE A 47 -5.80 1.09 -0.47
N PRO A 48 -5.18 -0.06 -0.14
CA PRO A 48 -4.43 -0.20 1.09
C PRO A 48 -3.12 0.60 1.05
N CYS A 49 -2.58 0.87 2.24
CA CYS A 49 -1.36 1.62 2.45
C CYS A 49 -0.60 1.10 3.69
N LYS A 50 0.70 1.36 3.75
CA LYS A 50 1.51 1.15 4.96
C LYS A 50 1.91 2.48 5.61
N SER A 51 1.97 3.55 4.80
CA SER A 51 2.37 4.90 5.22
C SER A 51 1.68 5.95 4.34
N ASN A 52 1.69 7.23 4.78
CA ASN A 52 1.13 8.34 3.99
C ASN A 52 1.78 8.47 2.60
N ASN A 53 3.06 8.09 2.46
CA ASN A 53 3.77 8.10 1.17
C ASN A 53 3.12 7.16 0.14
N ASP A 54 2.50 6.06 0.58
CA ASP A 54 1.78 5.14 -0.31
C ASP A 54 0.46 5.74 -0.83
N CYS A 55 0.02 6.85 -0.25
CA CYS A 55 -1.16 7.59 -0.66
C CYS A 55 -0.81 8.83 -1.51
N GLN A 56 0.46 9.08 -1.81
CA GLN A 56 0.89 10.18 -2.68
C GLN A 56 0.77 9.83 -4.18
N VAL A 57 -0.28 9.10 -4.55
CA VAL A 57 -0.61 8.70 -5.93
C VAL A 57 -1.79 9.50 -6.50
N TRP A 58 -2.46 10.29 -5.67
CA TRP A 58 -3.50 11.22 -6.08
C TRP A 58 -2.98 12.66 -6.02
N ALA A 59 -3.63 13.56 -6.76
CA ALA A 59 -3.32 14.99 -6.75
C ALA A 59 -3.79 15.69 -5.47
N HIS A 60 -4.93 15.27 -4.90
CA HIS A 60 -5.37 15.71 -3.58
C HIS A 60 -4.65 14.95 -2.47
N GLU A 61 -4.43 15.61 -1.33
CA GLU A 61 -3.76 14.99 -0.20
C GLU A 61 -4.65 13.91 0.43
N LYS A 62 -4.09 12.70 0.56
CA LYS A 62 -4.68 11.59 1.29
C LYS A 62 -3.72 11.10 2.36
N ILE A 63 -4.27 10.60 3.46
CA ILE A 63 -3.51 10.00 4.55
C ILE A 63 -3.73 8.50 4.62
N CYS A 64 -2.73 7.78 5.11
CA CYS A 64 -2.88 6.38 5.42
C CYS A 64 -3.54 6.23 6.79
N ASN A 65 -4.81 5.85 6.81
CA ASN A 65 -5.58 5.66 8.04
C ASN A 65 -6.14 4.24 8.09
N LYS A 66 -5.91 3.55 9.22
CA LYS A 66 -6.30 2.14 9.42
C LYS A 66 -5.93 1.24 8.23
N GLY A 67 -4.74 1.42 7.64
CA GLY A 67 -4.25 0.61 6.52
C GLY A 67 -4.87 0.92 5.16
N CYS A 68 -5.72 1.94 5.03
CA CYS A 68 -6.30 2.39 3.75
C CYS A 68 -6.01 3.88 3.49
N CYS A 69 -5.94 4.30 2.23
CA CYS A 69 -5.76 5.71 1.89
C CYS A 69 -7.08 6.48 1.97
N TRP A 70 -7.21 7.39 2.94
CA TRP A 70 -8.42 8.17 3.22
C TRP A 70 -8.23 9.62 2.79
N ASP A 71 -9.31 10.25 2.33
CA ASP A 71 -9.36 11.69 2.13
C ASP A 71 -9.35 12.43 3.47
N LEU A 72 -8.72 13.60 3.50
CA LEU A 72 -8.84 14.54 4.61
C LEU A 72 -10.18 15.27 4.43
N LEU A 73 -11.18 14.87 5.22
CA LEU A 73 -12.50 15.52 5.29
C LEU A 73 -12.39 16.95 5.84
#